data_AF-A0A7S9HDZ0-F1
#
_entry.id   AF-A0A7S9HDZ0-F1
#
_cell.length_a   1.000
_cell.length_b   1.000
_cell.length_c   1.000
_cell.angle_alpha   90.00
_cell.angle_beta   90.00
_cell.angle_gamma   90.00
#
_symmetry.space_group_name_H-M   'P 1'
#
loop_
_entity.id
_entity.type
_entity.pdbx_description
1 polymer ?
#
loop_
_entity_poly.entity_id
_entity_poly.type
_entity_poly.pdbx_seq_one_letter_code
_entity_poly.pdbx_strand_id
1 'polypeptide(L)'
;MTNLTLCGCGWLGQHLVRRLPSEYQVLGTTRSADNAARLSQLQVLPHCYLLGDDPQALSRTNGASPVILNIPPGARKKPLDPAFVDNMKTLIDAFFAAGSTYLIFISTTAVYGDQNSTITEQTARQPVTASGSAHVEIEDYLQQHYANKSVVIRLAGLIGADRHPIHFLSGRSLDKGEQVVNLVHEADVCQAILSLLKTPITGAALHLCALKHPKRGHFYNTSAQKKGLEAPVFNFDFDTLPASGKRIDAQHSWKQLGVAPIYADPYDML
;
A
#
# COMPACT_ATOMS: atom_id res chain seq x y z
N MET A 1 -18.16 -7.88 19.14
CA MET A 1 -17.17 -6.94 18.58
C MET A 1 -15.99 -7.75 18.08
N THR A 2 -15.52 -7.45 16.88
CA THR A 2 -14.37 -8.10 16.25
C THR A 2 -13.16 -7.18 16.39
N ASN A 3 -12.13 -7.64 17.10
CA ASN A 3 -10.94 -6.84 17.31
C ASN A 3 -10.09 -6.79 16.02
N LEU A 4 -9.51 -5.63 15.71
CA LEU A 4 -8.56 -5.46 14.61
C LEU A 4 -7.40 -4.58 15.06
N THR A 5 -6.17 -5.01 14.80
CA THR A 5 -4.99 -4.17 15.06
C THR A 5 -4.46 -3.59 13.74
N LEU A 6 -4.38 -2.27 13.66
CA LEU A 6 -3.90 -1.52 12.49
C LEU A 6 -2.57 -0.83 12.83
N CYS A 7 -1.47 -1.45 12.43
CA CYS A 7 -0.14 -0.88 12.59
C CYS A 7 0.14 0.14 11.48
N GLY A 8 0.28 1.41 11.85
CA GLY A 8 0.43 2.51 10.90
C GLY A 8 -0.92 3.08 10.45
N CYS A 9 -1.67 3.68 11.39
CA CYS A 9 -2.94 4.36 11.12
C CYS A 9 -2.72 5.78 10.56
N GLY A 10 -1.90 5.87 9.51
CA GLY A 10 -1.69 7.09 8.73
C GLY A 10 -2.83 7.34 7.75
N TRP A 11 -2.51 7.96 6.61
CA TRP A 11 -3.50 8.34 5.59
C TRP A 11 -4.39 7.17 5.12
N LEU A 12 -3.80 6.08 4.62
CA LEU A 12 -4.58 4.90 4.19
C LEU A 12 -5.37 4.29 5.34
N GLY A 13 -4.75 4.18 6.51
CA GLY A 13 -5.39 3.63 7.70
C GLY A 13 -6.64 4.43 8.10
N GLN A 14 -6.59 5.76 8.03
CA GLN A 14 -7.74 6.62 8.31
C GLN A 14 -8.87 6.44 7.28
N HIS A 15 -8.55 6.22 6.00
CA HIS A 15 -9.56 5.89 4.98
C HIS A 15 -10.20 4.51 5.23
N LEU A 16 -9.41 3.54 5.70
CA LEU A 16 -9.89 2.21 6.03
C LEU A 16 -10.84 2.23 7.24
N VAL A 17 -10.44 2.88 8.34
CA VAL A 17 -11.26 2.86 9.57
C VAL A 17 -12.63 3.51 9.39
N ARG A 18 -12.73 4.54 8.54
CA ARG A 18 -14.03 5.16 8.19
C ARG A 18 -14.96 4.24 7.40
N ARG A 19 -14.43 3.17 6.80
CA ARG A 19 -15.17 2.20 5.99
C ARG A 19 -15.34 0.85 6.69
N LEU A 20 -14.73 0.66 7.86
CA LEU A 20 -14.90 -0.56 8.63
C LEU A 20 -16.34 -0.64 9.16
N PRO A 21 -16.97 -1.82 9.13
CA PRO A 21 -18.23 -2.04 9.83
C PRO A 21 -18.13 -1.70 11.31
N SER A 22 -19.21 -1.19 11.90
CA SER A 22 -19.25 -0.75 13.30
C SER A 22 -19.01 -1.87 14.33
N GLU A 23 -19.03 -3.13 13.90
CA GLU A 23 -18.68 -4.27 14.75
C GLU A 23 -17.19 -4.38 15.06
N TYR A 24 -16.33 -3.70 14.29
CA TYR A 24 -14.89 -3.70 14.50
C TYR A 24 -14.47 -2.73 15.62
N GLN A 25 -13.68 -3.21 16.57
CA GLN A 25 -12.94 -2.37 17.50
C GLN A 25 -11.49 -2.31 17.04
N VAL A 26 -11.04 -1.12 16.62
CA VAL A 26 -9.72 -0.93 16.02
C VAL A 26 -8.74 -0.40 17.06
N LEU A 27 -7.66 -1.14 17.27
CA LEU A 27 -6.43 -0.62 17.89
C LEU A 27 -5.53 -0.07 16.78
N GLY A 28 -5.32 1.24 16.73
CA GLY A 28 -4.56 1.89 15.67
C GLY A 28 -3.25 2.49 16.18
N THR A 29 -2.12 2.14 15.55
CA THR A 29 -0.84 2.71 15.98
C THR A 29 -0.50 4.03 15.29
N THR A 30 0.17 4.91 16.03
CA THR A 30 0.70 6.20 15.55
C THR A 30 1.99 6.56 16.27
N ARG A 31 2.76 7.51 15.71
CA ARG A 31 4.04 7.99 16.29
C ARG A 31 3.90 9.27 17.10
N SER A 32 2.74 9.93 17.10
CA SER A 32 2.58 11.23 17.76
C SER A 32 1.26 11.34 18.52
N ALA A 33 1.30 12.06 19.64
CA ALA A 33 0.13 12.36 20.47
C ALA A 33 -0.96 13.11 19.68
N ASP A 34 -0.57 14.05 18.82
CA ASP A 34 -1.52 14.81 17.99
C ASP A 34 -2.34 13.89 17.07
N ASN A 35 -1.70 12.88 16.49
CA ASN A 35 -2.39 11.90 15.67
C ASN A 35 -3.23 10.96 16.53
N ALA A 36 -2.80 10.63 17.75
CA ALA A 36 -3.60 9.81 18.66
C ALA A 36 -4.97 10.46 18.97
N ALA A 37 -5.00 11.78 19.20
CA ALA A 37 -6.25 12.51 19.40
C ALA A 37 -7.19 12.43 18.17
N ARG A 38 -6.63 12.54 16.95
CA ARG A 38 -7.38 12.37 15.70
C ARG A 38 -7.93 10.95 15.54
N LEU A 39 -7.18 9.92 15.95
CA LEU A 39 -7.64 8.54 15.90
C LEU A 39 -8.82 8.31 16.86
N SER A 40 -8.77 8.87 18.07
CA SER A 40 -9.89 8.78 19.02
C SER A 40 -11.19 9.38 18.46
N GLN A 41 -11.10 10.48 17.69
CA GLN A 41 -12.26 11.07 17.01
C GLN A 41 -12.86 10.15 15.93
N LEU A 42 -12.08 9.22 15.39
CA LEU A 42 -12.52 8.18 14.46
C LEU A 42 -12.94 6.89 15.18
N GLN A 43 -13.13 6.92 16.50
CA GLN A 43 -13.45 5.76 17.34
C GLN A 43 -12.39 4.64 17.28
N VAL A 44 -11.16 5.00 16.92
CA VAL A 44 -10.00 4.11 16.95
C VAL A 44 -9.34 4.25 18.32
N LEU A 45 -9.03 3.13 18.98
CA LEU A 45 -8.22 3.11 20.19
C LEU A 45 -6.77 3.41 19.79
N PRO A 46 -6.21 4.59 20.14
CA PRO A 46 -4.87 4.93 19.71
C PRO A 46 -3.84 4.17 20.57
N HIS A 47 -2.76 3.73 19.93
CA HIS A 47 -1.57 3.22 20.61
C HIS A 47 -0.33 3.92 20.06
N CYS A 48 0.41 4.65 20.92
CA CYS A 48 1.67 5.25 20.50
C CYS A 48 2.73 4.16 20.37
N TYR A 49 3.21 3.95 19.14
CA TYR A 49 4.22 2.95 18.83
C TYR A 49 5.11 3.46 17.70
N LEU A 50 6.41 3.50 17.95
CA LEU A 50 7.44 3.65 16.93
C LEU A 50 8.03 2.27 16.63
N LEU A 51 8.22 1.95 15.35
CA LEU A 51 8.86 0.70 14.99
C LEU A 51 10.28 0.66 15.56
N GLY A 52 10.57 -0.36 16.37
CA GLY A 52 11.79 -0.47 17.19
C GLY A 52 11.51 -0.36 18.69
N ASP A 53 10.36 0.18 19.10
CA ASP A 53 9.87 0.04 20.47
C ASP A 53 9.50 -1.43 20.76
N ASP A 54 9.47 -1.81 22.05
CA ASP A 54 9.05 -3.15 22.48
C ASP A 54 7.62 -3.46 22.00
N PRO A 55 7.44 -4.45 21.10
CA PRO A 55 6.14 -4.75 20.53
C PRO A 55 5.24 -5.54 21.47
N GLN A 56 5.72 -6.05 22.62
CA GLN A 56 4.94 -6.94 23.49
C GLN A 56 3.67 -6.29 24.05
N ALA A 57 3.76 -5.02 24.44
CA ALA A 57 2.58 -4.28 24.92
C ALA A 57 1.54 -4.14 23.79
N LEU A 58 1.99 -3.71 22.61
CA LEU A 58 1.13 -3.56 21.44
C LEU A 58 0.47 -4.89 21.03
N SER A 59 1.26 -5.96 20.93
CA SER A 59 0.79 -7.26 20.42
C SER A 59 -0.24 -7.93 21.33
N ARG A 60 -0.15 -7.69 22.65
CA ARG A 60 -1.09 -8.27 23.64
C ARG A 60 -2.33 -7.41 23.86
N THR A 61 -2.29 -6.11 23.53
CA THR A 61 -3.37 -5.16 23.84
C THR A 61 -4.71 -5.60 23.25
N ASN A 62 -4.72 -6.14 22.02
CA ASN A 62 -5.96 -6.50 21.32
C ASN A 62 -6.23 -8.02 21.24
N GLY A 63 -5.47 -8.82 21.98
CA GLY A 63 -5.55 -10.28 21.96
C GLY A 63 -5.26 -10.89 20.58
N ALA A 64 -5.86 -12.06 20.32
CA ALA A 64 -5.73 -12.84 19.07
C ALA A 64 -6.47 -12.22 17.86
N SER A 65 -6.33 -10.91 17.67
CA SER A 65 -6.96 -10.16 16.56
C SER A 65 -6.19 -10.30 15.24
N PRO A 66 -6.85 -10.21 14.08
CA PRO A 66 -6.16 -9.94 12.82
C PRO A 66 -5.35 -8.63 12.89
N VAL A 67 -4.25 -8.59 12.14
CA VAL A 67 -3.33 -7.46 12.09
C VAL A 67 -3.22 -6.94 10.66
N ILE A 68 -3.30 -5.63 10.47
CA ILE A 68 -2.92 -4.96 9.23
C ILE A 68 -1.61 -4.23 9.50
N LEU A 69 -0.56 -4.62 8.79
CA LEU A 69 0.77 -4.08 8.93
C LEU A 69 1.06 -3.10 7.79
N ASN A 70 0.92 -1.80 8.09
CA ASN A 70 0.99 -0.67 7.17
C ASN A 70 2.02 0.38 7.63
N ILE A 71 3.20 -0.07 8.07
CA ILE A 71 4.31 0.81 8.47
C ILE A 71 5.30 0.86 7.30
N PRO A 72 5.46 2.01 6.61
CA PRO A 72 6.35 2.10 5.46
C PRO A 72 7.83 2.17 5.89
N PRO A 73 8.78 1.72 5.04
CA PRO A 73 10.25 1.79 5.21
C PRO A 73 10.85 3.22 5.19
N GLY A 74 10.20 4.18 5.84
CA GLY A 74 10.66 5.56 5.96
C GLY A 74 9.98 6.55 5.00
N ALA A 75 10.27 7.84 5.22
CA ALA A 75 9.77 8.93 4.37
C ALA A 75 10.71 9.13 3.18
N ARG A 76 10.18 9.54 2.01
CA ARG A 76 10.89 9.74 0.72
C ARG A 76 12.27 10.45 0.75
N LYS A 77 12.63 11.14 1.83
CA LYS A 77 13.86 11.96 1.95
C LYS A 77 14.81 11.52 3.07
N LYS A 78 14.52 10.42 3.77
CA LYS A 78 15.43 9.87 4.79
C LYS A 78 15.97 8.54 4.30
N PRO A 79 17.26 8.24 4.55
CA PRO A 79 17.78 6.89 4.38
C PRO A 79 16.88 5.89 5.14
N LEU A 80 16.76 4.68 4.57
CA LEU A 80 16.13 3.58 5.28
C LEU A 80 16.90 3.34 6.58
N ASP A 81 16.18 3.22 7.68
CA ASP A 81 16.75 2.78 8.95
C ASP A 81 17.31 1.36 8.77
N PRO A 82 18.62 1.12 8.99
CA PRO A 82 19.21 -0.22 8.87
C PRO A 82 18.50 -1.28 9.73
N ALA A 83 17.90 -0.89 10.86
CA ALA A 83 17.17 -1.79 11.74
C ALA A 83 15.71 -2.02 11.31
N PHE A 84 15.23 -1.36 10.25
CA PHE A 84 13.81 -1.39 9.86
C PHE A 84 13.29 -2.81 9.65
N VAL A 85 14.04 -3.63 8.91
CA VAL A 85 13.60 -4.99 8.56
C VAL A 85 13.57 -5.88 9.80
N ASP A 86 14.62 -5.84 10.63
CA ASP A 86 14.70 -6.66 11.85
C ASP A 86 13.65 -6.23 12.89
N ASN A 87 13.39 -4.93 13.01
CA ASN A 87 12.29 -4.43 13.85
C ASN A 87 10.93 -4.88 13.31
N MET A 88 10.74 -4.94 11.99
CA MET A 88 9.52 -5.45 11.39
C MET A 88 9.31 -6.93 11.66
N LYS A 89 10.36 -7.75 11.50
CA LYS A 89 10.33 -9.19 11.83
C LYS A 89 9.99 -9.40 13.30
N THR A 90 10.64 -8.64 14.19
CA THR A 90 10.36 -8.67 15.64
C THR A 90 8.90 -8.32 15.96
N LEU A 91 8.35 -7.31 15.30
CA LEU A 91 6.93 -6.94 15.45
C LEU A 91 5.98 -8.04 14.94
N ILE A 92 6.28 -8.62 13.78
CA ILE A 92 5.52 -9.75 13.20
C ILE A 92 5.51 -10.93 14.16
N ASP A 93 6.68 -11.33 14.67
CA ASP A 93 6.83 -12.41 15.64
C ASP A 93 6.06 -12.15 16.92
N ALA A 94 6.14 -10.91 17.44
CA ALA A 94 5.40 -10.56 18.65
C ALA A 94 3.88 -10.68 18.47
N PHE A 95 3.33 -10.33 17.31
CA PHE A 95 1.90 -10.52 17.02
C PHE A 95 1.53 -11.99 16.92
N PHE A 96 2.31 -12.81 16.23
CA PHE A 96 2.00 -14.24 16.13
C PHE A 96 2.21 -14.97 17.46
N ALA A 97 3.22 -14.60 18.24
CA ALA A 97 3.43 -15.11 19.60
C ALA A 97 2.29 -14.70 20.56
N ALA A 98 1.69 -13.53 20.37
CA ALA A 98 0.50 -13.09 21.11
C ALA A 98 -0.81 -13.72 20.62
N GLY A 99 -0.75 -14.62 19.63
CA GLY A 99 -1.90 -15.39 19.16
C GLY A 99 -2.65 -14.76 17.97
N SER A 100 -2.08 -13.77 17.27
CA SER A 100 -2.68 -13.26 16.04
C SER A 100 -3.02 -14.39 15.06
N THR A 101 -4.24 -14.36 14.56
CA THR A 101 -4.80 -15.41 13.69
C THR A 101 -4.54 -15.12 12.22
N TYR A 102 -4.31 -13.86 11.85
CA TYR A 102 -4.16 -13.43 10.48
C TYR A 102 -3.40 -12.11 10.35
N LEU A 103 -2.52 -11.98 9.36
CA LEU A 103 -1.77 -10.75 9.09
C LEU A 103 -1.86 -10.34 7.62
N ILE A 104 -2.31 -9.10 7.37
CA ILE A 104 -2.28 -8.46 6.05
C ILE A 104 -1.09 -7.49 6.01
N PHE A 105 -0.08 -7.79 5.20
CA PHE A 105 1.06 -6.90 5.01
C PHE A 105 0.87 -5.99 3.81
N ILE A 106 0.95 -4.67 4.04
CA ILE A 106 0.90 -3.67 2.97
C ILE A 106 2.29 -3.52 2.38
N SER A 107 2.49 -4.11 1.20
CA SER A 107 3.70 -4.05 0.42
C SER A 107 3.56 -3.11 -0.80
N THR A 108 4.52 -3.17 -1.71
CA THR A 108 4.60 -2.29 -2.88
C THR A 108 5.02 -3.04 -4.13
N THR A 109 4.57 -2.59 -5.28
CA THR A 109 5.05 -3.05 -6.59
C THR A 109 6.49 -2.59 -6.91
N ALA A 110 7.14 -1.80 -6.04
CA ALA A 110 8.56 -1.45 -6.16
C ALA A 110 9.50 -2.65 -5.98
N VAL A 111 9.00 -3.77 -5.43
CA VAL A 111 9.75 -5.04 -5.33
C VAL A 111 10.21 -5.58 -6.69
N TYR A 112 9.56 -5.17 -7.78
CA TYR A 112 9.91 -5.60 -9.14
C TYR A 112 10.99 -4.74 -9.79
N GLY A 113 11.32 -3.58 -9.24
CA GLY A 113 12.22 -2.62 -9.88
C GLY A 113 11.70 -2.10 -11.22
N ASP A 114 12.65 -1.77 -12.09
CA ASP A 114 12.43 -1.19 -13.42
C ASP A 114 12.45 -2.28 -14.49
N GLN A 115 11.29 -2.85 -14.78
CA GLN A 115 11.11 -3.86 -15.83
C GLN A 115 10.25 -3.26 -16.96
N ASN A 116 10.57 -3.58 -18.22
CA ASN A 116 9.79 -3.15 -19.39
C ASN A 116 8.92 -4.30 -19.91
N SER A 117 7.98 -4.74 -19.08
CA SER A 117 7.12 -5.90 -19.34
C SER A 117 5.82 -5.81 -18.54
N THR A 118 4.89 -6.72 -18.86
CA THR A 118 3.75 -7.01 -17.99
C THR A 118 4.22 -7.85 -16.81
N ILE A 119 3.86 -7.41 -15.60
CA ILE A 119 4.29 -7.99 -14.33
C ILE A 119 3.11 -8.64 -13.65
N THR A 120 3.26 -9.92 -13.35
CA THR A 120 2.33 -10.72 -12.55
C THR A 120 2.95 -11.03 -11.19
N GLU A 121 2.17 -11.62 -10.30
CA GLU A 121 2.62 -12.00 -8.96
C GLU A 121 3.75 -13.06 -9.00
N GLN A 122 3.87 -13.80 -10.12
CA GLN A 122 4.91 -14.80 -10.38
C GLN A 122 6.18 -14.22 -11.02
N THR A 123 6.15 -12.96 -11.46
CA THR A 123 7.35 -12.31 -12.00
C THR A 123 8.45 -12.22 -10.95
N ALA A 124 9.70 -12.40 -11.35
CA ALA A 124 10.84 -12.28 -10.44
C ALA A 124 10.93 -10.85 -9.85
N ARG A 125 11.11 -10.79 -8.52
CA ARG A 125 11.34 -9.53 -7.80
C ARG A 125 12.79 -9.11 -7.99
N GLN A 126 13.00 -7.87 -8.44
CA GLN A 126 14.31 -7.28 -8.73
C GLN A 126 14.36 -5.85 -8.20
N PRO A 127 14.29 -5.66 -6.86
CA PRO A 127 14.19 -4.32 -6.29
C PRO A 127 15.45 -3.50 -6.58
N VAL A 128 15.26 -2.26 -7.02
CA VAL A 128 16.36 -1.30 -7.30
C VAL A 128 16.46 -0.19 -6.26
N THR A 129 15.68 -0.27 -5.19
CA THR A 129 15.65 0.72 -4.10
C THR A 129 15.74 0.02 -2.75
N ALA A 130 16.32 0.69 -1.74
CA ALA A 130 16.39 0.16 -0.38
C ALA A 130 15.00 -0.20 0.19
N SER A 131 13.99 0.63 -0.09
CA SER A 131 12.60 0.35 0.28
C SER A 131 12.06 -0.92 -0.41
N GLY A 132 12.31 -1.08 -1.71
CA GLY A 132 11.92 -2.29 -2.43
C GLY A 132 12.59 -3.54 -1.85
N SER A 133 13.88 -3.48 -1.54
CA SER A 133 14.63 -4.60 -0.95
C SER A 133 14.10 -4.97 0.44
N ALA A 134 13.82 -3.96 1.28
CA ALA A 134 13.21 -4.20 2.59
C ALA A 134 11.85 -4.89 2.48
N HIS A 135 11.00 -4.49 1.53
CA HIS A 135 9.73 -5.16 1.28
C HIS A 135 9.93 -6.61 0.82
N VAL A 136 10.88 -6.89 -0.09
CA VAL A 136 11.18 -8.28 -0.51
C VAL A 136 11.55 -9.13 0.70
N GLU A 137 12.43 -8.64 1.57
CA GLU A 137 12.89 -9.39 2.74
C GLU A 137 11.76 -9.67 3.75
N ILE A 138 10.86 -8.70 3.99
CA ILE A 138 9.70 -8.87 4.86
C ILE A 138 8.67 -9.83 4.24
N GLU A 139 8.45 -9.73 2.92
CA GLU A 139 7.58 -10.68 2.20
C GLU A 139 8.11 -12.11 2.29
N ASP A 140 9.41 -12.30 2.10
CA ASP A 140 10.07 -13.62 2.18
C ASP A 140 9.98 -14.19 3.59
N TYR A 141 10.17 -13.33 4.60
CA TYR A 141 10.00 -13.71 6.00
C TYR A 141 8.57 -14.20 6.30
N LEU A 142 7.55 -13.45 5.87
CA LEU A 142 6.15 -13.87 6.03
C LEU A 142 5.86 -15.18 5.28
N GLN A 143 6.37 -15.32 4.06
CA GLN A 143 6.18 -16.53 3.26
C GLN A 143 6.85 -17.75 3.90
N GLN A 144 8.05 -17.59 4.47
CA GLN A 144 8.80 -18.69 5.09
C GLN A 144 8.21 -19.14 6.43
N HIS A 145 7.78 -18.18 7.26
CA HIS A 145 7.42 -18.47 8.66
C HIS A 145 5.91 -18.50 8.90
N TYR A 146 5.13 -17.76 8.12
CA TYR A 146 3.73 -17.45 8.42
C TYR A 146 2.81 -17.49 7.19
N ALA A 147 3.18 -18.24 6.13
CA ALA A 147 2.38 -18.30 4.90
C ALA A 147 0.92 -18.71 5.17
N ASN A 148 0.68 -19.69 6.03
CA ASN A 148 -0.67 -20.16 6.37
C ASN A 148 -1.51 -19.18 7.21
N LYS A 149 -0.96 -18.03 7.60
CA LYS A 149 -1.63 -17.03 8.44
C LYS A 149 -1.41 -15.60 7.94
N SER A 150 -0.83 -15.41 6.76
CA SER A 150 -0.53 -14.08 6.25
C SER A 150 -0.80 -13.94 4.76
N VAL A 151 -1.05 -12.69 4.34
CA VAL A 151 -1.16 -12.30 2.95
C VAL A 151 -0.36 -11.03 2.73
N VAL A 152 0.23 -10.92 1.55
CA VAL A 152 0.91 -9.71 1.09
C VAL A 152 0.01 -9.03 0.07
N ILE A 153 -0.21 -7.72 0.23
CA ILE A 153 -0.82 -6.90 -0.83
C ILE A 153 0.16 -5.84 -1.33
N ARG A 154 0.61 -5.98 -2.58
CA ARG A 154 1.54 -5.07 -3.26
C ARG A 154 0.76 -3.94 -3.91
N LEU A 155 0.84 -2.75 -3.32
CA LEU A 155 0.17 -1.58 -3.86
C LEU A 155 0.93 -1.01 -5.07
N ALA A 156 0.20 -0.65 -6.11
CA ALA A 156 0.68 0.27 -7.15
C ALA A 156 0.82 1.70 -6.59
N GLY A 157 0.92 2.72 -7.44
CA GLY A 157 0.92 4.10 -7.00
C GLY A 157 -0.38 4.46 -6.29
N LEU A 158 -0.37 4.43 -4.96
CA LEU A 158 -1.53 4.74 -4.13
C LEU A 158 -1.88 6.23 -4.23
N ILE A 159 -3.09 6.52 -4.69
CA ILE A 159 -3.62 7.88 -4.84
C ILE A 159 -4.99 8.01 -4.19
N GLY A 160 -5.39 9.25 -3.97
CA GLY A 160 -6.73 9.65 -3.53
C GLY A 160 -6.94 11.15 -3.74
N ALA A 161 -8.14 11.63 -3.42
CA ALA A 161 -8.54 13.01 -3.70
C ALA A 161 -7.57 14.07 -3.13
N ASP A 162 -7.11 13.89 -1.91
CA ASP A 162 -6.16 14.76 -1.20
C ASP A 162 -4.69 14.34 -1.38
N ARG A 163 -4.44 13.26 -2.12
CA ARG A 163 -3.13 12.66 -2.34
C ARG A 163 -2.91 12.31 -3.80
N HIS A 164 -2.99 13.32 -4.67
CA HIS A 164 -2.73 13.15 -6.10
C HIS A 164 -1.28 13.58 -6.47
N PRO A 165 -0.48 12.74 -7.17
CA PRO A 165 0.90 13.07 -7.53
C PRO A 165 1.05 14.36 -8.34
N ILE A 166 0.00 14.76 -9.07
CA ILE A 166 0.03 15.96 -9.92
C ILE A 166 0.39 17.23 -9.16
N HIS A 167 0.02 17.37 -7.88
CA HIS A 167 0.39 18.52 -7.06
C HIS A 167 1.90 18.68 -6.88
N PHE A 168 2.67 17.61 -7.04
CA PHE A 168 4.14 17.63 -6.98
C PHE A 168 4.82 17.66 -8.36
N LEU A 169 4.05 17.43 -9.42
CA LEU A 169 4.54 17.34 -10.80
C LEU A 169 4.20 18.58 -11.62
N SER A 170 3.18 19.35 -11.22
CA SER A 170 2.73 20.57 -11.88
C SER A 170 3.88 21.54 -12.14
N GLY A 171 3.94 22.10 -13.36
CA GLY A 171 4.98 23.04 -13.82
C GLY A 171 6.39 22.46 -13.97
N ARG A 172 6.60 21.14 -13.79
CA ARG A 172 7.93 20.53 -13.92
C ARG A 172 8.17 19.99 -15.33
N SER A 173 9.41 20.08 -15.78
CA SER A 173 9.92 19.31 -16.93
C SER A 173 10.30 17.89 -16.49
N LEU A 174 9.77 16.88 -17.18
CA LEU A 174 9.89 15.47 -16.86
C LEU A 174 10.17 14.66 -18.13
N ASP A 175 11.05 13.67 -18.09
CA ASP A 175 11.24 12.75 -19.23
C ASP A 175 10.32 11.53 -19.14
N LYS A 176 10.30 10.66 -20.16
CA LYS A 176 9.61 9.36 -20.14
C LYS A 176 8.08 9.46 -20.05
N GLY A 177 7.48 10.38 -20.81
CA GLY A 177 6.02 10.52 -20.89
C GLY A 177 5.32 9.30 -21.49
N GLU A 178 6.05 8.50 -22.26
CA GLU A 178 5.59 7.27 -22.91
C GLU A 178 5.51 6.08 -21.95
N GLN A 179 6.15 6.16 -20.79
CA GLN A 179 5.98 5.13 -19.76
C GLN A 179 4.55 5.09 -19.24
N VAL A 180 4.06 3.91 -18.89
CA VAL A 180 2.73 3.79 -18.30
C VAL A 180 2.70 4.16 -16.83
N VAL A 181 1.55 4.64 -16.34
CA VAL A 181 1.29 4.76 -14.90
C VAL A 181 0.62 3.51 -14.36
N ASN A 182 0.98 3.15 -13.13
CA ASN A 182 0.32 2.10 -12.35
C ASN A 182 -0.22 2.75 -11.09
N LEU A 183 -1.54 2.84 -10.98
CA LEU A 183 -2.21 3.56 -9.90
C LEU A 183 -3.27 2.66 -9.25
N VAL A 184 -3.51 2.90 -7.97
CA VAL A 184 -4.62 2.28 -7.24
C VAL A 184 -5.23 3.34 -6.34
N HIS A 185 -6.56 3.43 -6.36
CA HIS A 185 -7.29 4.37 -5.53
C HIS A 185 -7.40 3.84 -4.09
N GLU A 186 -7.40 4.70 -3.08
CA GLU A 186 -7.46 4.22 -1.69
C GLU A 186 -8.78 3.53 -1.36
N ALA A 187 -9.86 3.88 -2.06
CA ALA A 187 -11.14 3.17 -1.95
C ALA A 187 -11.03 1.70 -2.37
N ASP A 188 -10.29 1.41 -3.44
CA ASP A 188 -10.05 0.04 -3.92
C ASP A 188 -9.20 -0.75 -2.93
N VAL A 189 -8.17 -0.11 -2.37
CA VAL A 189 -7.33 -0.72 -1.33
C VAL A 189 -8.16 -1.05 -0.08
N CYS A 190 -9.03 -0.12 0.35
CA CYS A 190 -9.93 -0.38 1.48
C CYS A 190 -10.88 -1.54 1.18
N GLN A 191 -11.48 -1.60 -0.01
CA GLN A 191 -12.36 -2.70 -0.41
C GLN A 191 -11.64 -4.05 -0.41
N ALA A 192 -10.42 -4.11 -0.94
CA ALA A 192 -9.61 -5.32 -0.93
C ALA A 192 -9.29 -5.79 0.50
N ILE A 193 -8.89 -4.87 1.39
CA ILE A 193 -8.62 -5.18 2.80
C ILE A 193 -9.89 -5.70 3.50
N LEU A 194 -11.05 -5.05 3.28
CA LEU A 194 -12.32 -5.53 3.84
C LEU A 194 -12.70 -6.92 3.32
N SER A 195 -12.44 -7.22 2.04
CA SER A 195 -12.63 -8.56 1.48
C SER A 195 -11.73 -9.59 2.18
N LEU A 196 -10.45 -9.27 2.38
CA LEU A 196 -9.49 -10.14 3.06
C LEU A 196 -9.84 -10.37 4.54
N LEU A 197 -10.36 -9.35 5.23
CA LEU A 197 -10.82 -9.51 6.62
C LEU A 197 -12.05 -10.42 6.71
N LYS A 198 -12.93 -10.38 5.71
CA LYS A 198 -14.14 -11.22 5.66
C LYS A 198 -13.85 -12.65 5.18
N THR A 199 -12.97 -12.79 4.20
CA THR A 199 -12.60 -14.07 3.58
C THR A 199 -11.08 -14.11 3.44
N PRO A 200 -10.38 -14.56 4.50
CA PRO A 200 -8.92 -14.58 4.51
C PRO A 200 -8.34 -15.42 3.37
N ILE A 201 -7.40 -14.81 2.65
CA ILE A 201 -6.49 -15.49 1.73
C ILE A 201 -5.15 -15.62 2.46
N THR A 202 -4.47 -16.75 2.38
CA THR A 202 -3.18 -16.96 3.05
C THR A 202 -2.14 -17.48 2.07
N GLY A 203 -0.87 -17.11 2.26
CA GLY A 203 0.27 -17.63 1.51
C GLY A 203 0.39 -17.08 0.10
N ALA A 204 -0.36 -16.01 -0.19
CA ALA A 204 -0.39 -15.34 -1.48
C ALA A 204 0.19 -13.92 -1.36
N ALA A 205 0.76 -13.46 -2.46
CA ALA A 205 0.97 -12.05 -2.73
C ALA A 205 -0.05 -11.62 -3.78
N LEU A 206 -0.70 -10.47 -3.56
CA LEU A 206 -1.72 -9.92 -4.44
C LEU A 206 -1.29 -8.53 -4.94
N HIS A 207 -1.57 -8.22 -6.20
CA HIS A 207 -1.44 -6.88 -6.78
C HIS A 207 -2.72 -6.09 -6.59
N LEU A 208 -2.60 -4.88 -6.03
CA LEU A 208 -3.67 -3.89 -6.08
C LEU A 208 -3.27 -2.76 -7.03
N CYS A 209 -3.84 -2.80 -8.23
CA CYS A 209 -3.66 -1.82 -9.30
C CYS A 209 -4.97 -1.69 -10.10
N ALA A 210 -5.19 -0.52 -10.70
CA ALA A 210 -6.16 -0.34 -11.78
C ALA A 210 -5.84 -1.28 -12.95
N LEU A 211 -6.87 -1.62 -13.72
CA LEU A 211 -6.77 -2.54 -14.87
C LEU A 211 -6.23 -1.86 -16.13
N LYS A 212 -6.25 -0.52 -16.17
CA LYS A 212 -5.70 0.29 -17.27
C LYS A 212 -4.42 0.99 -16.83
N HIS A 213 -3.54 1.19 -17.81
CA HIS A 213 -2.22 1.79 -17.62
C HIS A 213 -1.97 2.81 -18.74
N PRO A 214 -2.57 4.01 -18.65
CA PRO A 214 -2.36 5.05 -19.64
C PRO A 214 -0.91 5.53 -19.62
N LYS A 215 -0.47 6.14 -20.73
CA LYS A 215 0.83 6.83 -20.76
C LYS A 215 0.85 7.94 -19.72
N ARG A 216 2.00 8.10 -19.08
CA ARG A 216 2.25 9.04 -18.00
C ARG A 216 2.06 10.49 -18.43
N GLY A 217 2.50 10.81 -19.64
CA GLY A 217 2.32 12.14 -20.23
C GLY A 217 0.85 12.50 -20.39
N HIS A 218 0.06 11.61 -21.02
CA HIS A 218 -1.39 11.81 -21.19
C HIS A 218 -2.12 11.91 -19.86
N PHE A 219 -1.83 11.00 -18.93
CA PHE A 219 -2.51 10.94 -17.64
C PHE A 219 -2.26 12.21 -16.82
N TYR A 220 -1.00 12.64 -16.66
CA TYR A 220 -0.70 13.80 -15.82
C TYR A 220 -1.04 15.14 -16.49
N ASN A 221 -1.01 15.25 -17.82
CA ASN A 221 -1.53 16.43 -18.51
C ASN A 221 -3.04 16.58 -18.28
N THR A 222 -3.80 15.49 -18.45
CA THR A 222 -5.25 15.47 -18.16
C THR A 222 -5.54 15.76 -16.69
N SER A 223 -4.73 15.20 -15.79
CA SER A 223 -4.83 15.45 -14.34
C SER A 223 -4.65 16.93 -14.00
N ALA A 224 -3.66 17.60 -14.60
CA ALA A 224 -3.40 19.01 -14.37
C ALA A 224 -4.59 19.85 -14.85
N GLN A 225 -5.08 19.59 -16.06
CA GLN A 225 -6.23 20.28 -16.64
C GLN A 225 -7.47 20.16 -15.75
N LYS A 226 -7.84 18.93 -15.34
CA LYS A 226 -9.01 18.70 -14.48
C LYS A 226 -8.91 19.39 -13.12
N LYS A 227 -7.69 19.60 -12.60
CA LYS A 227 -7.46 20.23 -11.29
C LYS A 227 -7.10 21.72 -11.38
N GLY A 228 -7.14 22.33 -12.57
CA GLY A 228 -6.80 23.74 -12.78
C GLY A 228 -5.34 24.07 -12.43
N LEU A 229 -4.43 23.12 -12.62
CA LEU A 229 -3.00 23.26 -12.34
C LEU A 229 -2.20 23.44 -13.64
N GLU A 230 -1.01 24.02 -13.53
CA GLU A 230 -0.07 24.06 -14.65
C GLU A 230 0.36 22.64 -15.04
N ALA A 231 0.26 22.30 -16.32
CA ALA A 231 0.62 20.96 -16.79
C ALA A 231 2.14 20.74 -16.72
N PRO A 232 2.60 19.54 -16.33
CA PRO A 232 4.00 19.17 -16.53
C PRO A 232 4.35 19.14 -18.03
N VAL A 233 5.61 19.38 -18.35
CA VAL A 233 6.13 19.26 -19.71
C VAL A 233 6.89 17.94 -19.83
N PHE A 234 6.51 17.12 -20.81
CA PHE A 234 7.17 15.84 -21.12
C PHE A 234 8.05 15.92 -22.38
N ASN A 235 8.86 14.88 -22.64
CA ASN A 235 9.62 14.74 -23.89
C ASN A 235 8.70 14.83 -25.12
N PHE A 236 9.05 15.66 -26.10
CA PHE A 236 8.17 16.07 -27.20
C PHE A 236 7.59 14.92 -28.05
N ASP A 237 8.27 13.78 -28.09
CA ASP A 237 7.93 12.60 -28.89
C ASP A 237 7.16 11.53 -28.11
N PHE A 238 6.84 11.76 -26.82
CA PHE A 238 6.22 10.73 -25.97
C PHE A 238 4.89 10.21 -26.52
N ASP A 239 4.17 11.03 -27.29
CA ASP A 239 2.89 10.67 -27.89
C ASP A 239 3.05 9.65 -29.02
N THR A 240 4.12 9.76 -29.81
CA THR A 240 4.41 8.87 -30.94
C THR A 240 5.17 7.62 -30.53
N LEU A 241 5.93 7.66 -29.43
CA LEU A 241 6.61 6.49 -28.88
C LEU A 241 5.61 5.42 -28.41
N PRO A 242 5.90 4.11 -28.56
CA PRO A 242 5.06 3.07 -27.98
C PRO A 242 5.04 3.18 -26.45
N ALA A 243 3.92 2.79 -25.83
CA ALA A 243 3.83 2.76 -24.37
C ALA A 243 4.88 1.81 -23.79
N SER A 244 5.61 2.26 -22.78
CA SER A 244 6.76 1.52 -22.21
C SER A 244 6.69 1.41 -20.68
N GLY A 245 7.69 0.76 -20.09
CA GLY A 245 7.82 0.58 -18.66
C GLY A 245 7.00 -0.60 -18.12
N LYS A 246 7.02 -0.73 -16.79
CA LYS A 246 6.37 -1.81 -16.06
C LYS A 246 4.86 -1.65 -16.10
N ARG A 247 4.14 -2.71 -16.48
CA ARG A 247 2.66 -2.79 -16.41
C ARG A 247 2.26 -3.81 -15.35
N ILE A 248 1.63 -3.37 -14.26
CA ILE A 248 1.21 -4.26 -13.17
C ILE A 248 -0.12 -4.93 -13.53
N ASP A 249 -0.09 -6.22 -13.85
CA ASP A 249 -1.33 -6.97 -14.03
C ASP A 249 -1.92 -7.35 -12.66
N ALA A 250 -3.12 -6.86 -12.38
CA ALA A 250 -3.87 -7.14 -11.16
C ALA A 250 -5.14 -7.97 -11.42
N GLN A 251 -5.38 -8.46 -12.65
CA GLN A 251 -6.60 -9.20 -12.99
C GLN A 251 -6.77 -10.45 -12.15
N HIS A 252 -5.69 -11.22 -11.96
CA HIS A 252 -5.70 -12.43 -11.13
C HIS A 252 -6.04 -12.10 -9.67
N SER A 253 -5.40 -11.09 -9.11
CA SER A 253 -5.63 -10.63 -7.73
C SER A 253 -7.06 -10.18 -7.47
N TRP A 254 -7.64 -9.36 -8.35
CA TRP A 254 -9.04 -8.94 -8.22
C TRP A 254 -10.00 -10.13 -8.27
N LYS A 255 -9.77 -11.08 -9.20
CA LYS A 255 -10.55 -12.31 -9.27
C LYS A 255 -10.42 -13.14 -7.99
N GLN A 256 -9.21 -13.27 -7.45
CA GLN A 256 -8.96 -14.04 -6.22
C GLN A 256 -9.61 -13.39 -4.99
N LEU A 257 -9.63 -12.06 -4.92
CA LEU A 257 -10.33 -11.29 -3.88
C LEU A 257 -11.85 -11.36 -3.97
N GLY A 258 -12.41 -11.82 -5.10
CA GLY A 258 -13.85 -11.89 -5.33
C GLY A 258 -14.53 -10.52 -5.46
N VAL A 259 -13.76 -9.45 -5.72
CA VAL A 259 -14.27 -8.08 -5.90
C VAL A 259 -13.61 -7.43 -7.12
N ALA A 260 -14.27 -6.45 -7.71
CA ALA A 260 -13.74 -5.65 -8.81
C ALA A 260 -13.32 -4.26 -8.31
N PRO A 261 -12.26 -3.65 -8.88
CA PRO A 261 -11.88 -2.29 -8.53
C PRO A 261 -13.01 -1.33 -8.89
N ILE A 262 -13.31 -0.41 -7.99
CA ILE A 262 -14.21 0.73 -8.20
C ILE A 262 -13.60 1.64 -9.29
N TYR A 263 -12.28 1.82 -9.27
CA TYR A 263 -11.55 2.64 -10.23
C TYR A 263 -10.64 1.78 -11.12
N ALA A 264 -11.25 1.08 -12.08
CA ALA A 264 -10.54 0.21 -13.01
C ALA A 264 -9.68 0.98 -14.03
N ASP A 265 -10.03 2.23 -14.33
CA ASP A 265 -9.24 3.15 -15.16
C ASP A 265 -8.72 4.32 -14.29
N PRO A 266 -7.41 4.63 -14.33
CA PRO A 266 -6.87 5.79 -13.63
C PRO A 266 -7.57 7.11 -13.93
N TYR A 267 -8.15 7.29 -15.13
CA TYR A 267 -8.88 8.53 -15.45
C TYR A 267 -10.15 8.76 -14.62
N ASP A 268 -10.71 7.69 -14.05
CA ASP A 268 -11.87 7.74 -13.14
C ASP A 268 -11.47 8.23 -11.74
N MET A 269 -10.17 8.27 -11.43
CA MET A 269 -9.63 8.71 -10.13
C MET A 269 -9.40 10.24 -10.06
N LEU A 270 -9.67 10.99 -11.13
CA LEU A 270 -9.31 12.40 -11.29
C LEU A 270 -10.33 13.40 -10.75
#